data_AF-A0A1W5DAK7-F1
#
_entry.id   AF-A0A1W5DAK7-F1
#
_cell.length_a   1.000
_cell.length_b   1.000
_cell.length_c   1.000
_cell.angle_alpha   90.00
_cell.angle_beta   90.00
_cell.angle_gamma   90.00
#
_symmetry.space_group_name_H-M   'P 1'
#
loop_
_entity.id
_entity.type
_entity.pdbx_description
1 polymer ?
#
loop_
_entity_poly.entity_id
_entity_poly.type
_entity_poly.pdbx_seq_one_letter_code
_entity_poly.pdbx_strand_id
1 'polypeptide(L)'
;MAEAYPSPADTMAGYEDVFHPLDAVERELDGSISPPRAGTRKVNKRRLNKSSEDYPEPTDLALAVGELSPDDLLIIPEVLFSVQTYEYCGFTSAVAGRLWDLYQKNKDEFPEFDNSDHRNYFLSFAFAFIDEVPEPSAFQDQDWNGALQTMGFDSRTQDAIMLEEFTDLRCTESANYWAKDTVDIRLGGLEEVKRVSWERAQHADRRMQRAECEERPSVVSRIPGMAIETAKDAKQNAPGSTLLWKGLAQHRTAGLFTPGNIVQDFRAIVSNPPSDFSLSGSYYWAVDKEIAMRYIKWASKKMVIGECVLLRLEVANNLIEPLQAPVLQYPSNLWKQHIYSCRRQHVPKELRYLLSKTLLIGHIGTGTTAIANLRDWRDIDVRHTLRRKSDNGIATQYVFSGLDGLDFLIEHCSGSLAMYRSGDQEL
;
A
#
# COMPACT_ATOMS: atom_id res chain seq x y z
N MET A 1 -25.34 -17.22 -42.21
CA MET A 1 -23.93 -16.91 -41.91
C MET A 1 -23.86 -16.74 -40.40
N ALA A 2 -23.26 -17.71 -39.70
CA ALA A 2 -23.07 -17.63 -38.27
C ALA A 2 -21.78 -16.85 -38.03
N GLU A 3 -21.87 -15.69 -37.36
CA GLU A 3 -20.69 -14.96 -36.90
C GLU A 3 -19.95 -15.83 -35.89
N ALA A 4 -18.69 -16.13 -36.20
CA ALA A 4 -17.82 -16.85 -35.29
C ALA A 4 -17.56 -15.95 -34.08
N TYR A 5 -18.05 -16.37 -32.92
CA TYR A 5 -17.61 -15.80 -31.65
C TYR A 5 -16.09 -16.02 -31.52
N PRO A 6 -15.31 -14.98 -31.19
CA PRO A 6 -13.87 -15.12 -31.00
C PRO A 6 -13.58 -16.16 -29.91
N SER A 7 -12.51 -16.92 -30.11
CA SER A 7 -12.02 -17.92 -29.18
C SER A 7 -11.73 -17.28 -27.81
N PRO A 8 -11.98 -17.96 -26.67
CA PRO A 8 -11.59 -17.50 -25.33
C PRO A 8 -10.10 -17.11 -25.22
N ALA A 9 -9.24 -17.64 -26.08
CA ALA A 9 -7.82 -17.30 -26.14
C ALA A 9 -7.55 -15.89 -26.70
N ASP A 10 -8.36 -15.40 -27.65
CA ASP A 10 -8.25 -14.04 -28.19
C ASP A 10 -8.80 -12.98 -27.23
N THR A 11 -9.57 -13.41 -26.22
CA THR A 11 -10.13 -12.53 -25.17
C THR A 11 -9.21 -12.37 -23.96
N MET A 12 -8.19 -13.22 -23.80
CA MET A 12 -7.18 -13.07 -22.73
C MET A 12 -6.07 -12.07 -23.07
N ALA A 13 -5.80 -11.84 -24.36
CA ALA A 13 -4.71 -10.95 -24.80
C ALA A 13 -4.88 -9.48 -24.35
N GLY A 14 -6.12 -9.02 -24.12
CA GLY A 14 -6.39 -7.68 -23.57
C GLY A 14 -6.53 -7.64 -22.06
N TYR A 15 -6.59 -8.79 -21.36
CA TYR A 15 -6.81 -8.81 -19.92
C TYR A 15 -5.57 -8.40 -19.13
N GLU A 16 -4.40 -8.37 -19.75
CA GLU A 16 -3.15 -7.95 -19.10
C GLU A 16 -2.84 -6.47 -19.31
N ASP A 17 -3.45 -5.81 -20.30
CA ASP A 17 -3.23 -4.39 -20.60
C ASP A 17 -3.61 -3.49 -19.41
N VAL A 18 -2.79 -2.47 -19.18
CA VAL A 18 -3.04 -1.46 -18.15
C VAL A 18 -4.24 -0.60 -18.51
N PHE A 19 -4.46 -0.28 -19.79
CA PHE A 19 -5.67 0.42 -20.21
C PHE A 19 -6.60 -0.53 -20.95
N HIS A 20 -7.90 -0.44 -20.67
CA HIS A 20 -8.88 -1.11 -21.50
C HIS A 20 -8.84 -0.52 -22.92
N PRO A 21 -8.88 -1.32 -24.01
CA PRO A 21 -8.70 -0.81 -25.38
C PRO A 21 -9.63 0.36 -25.75
N LEU A 22 -10.89 0.32 -25.33
CA LEU A 22 -11.84 1.42 -25.56
C LEU A 22 -11.47 2.70 -24.81
N ASP A 23 -11.11 2.61 -23.52
CA ASP A 23 -10.66 3.76 -22.73
C ASP A 23 -9.34 4.29 -23.29
N ALA A 24 -8.43 3.41 -23.73
CA ALA A 24 -7.16 3.81 -24.33
C ALA A 24 -7.37 4.69 -25.58
N VAL A 25 -8.26 4.30 -26.49
CA VAL A 25 -8.58 5.10 -27.69
C VAL A 25 -9.16 6.46 -27.31
N GLU A 26 -10.10 6.52 -26.38
CA GLU A 26 -10.68 7.79 -25.91
C GLU A 26 -9.60 8.71 -25.30
N ARG A 27 -8.71 8.15 -24.48
CA ARG A 27 -7.63 8.89 -23.81
C ARG A 27 -6.49 9.28 -24.75
N GLU A 28 -6.29 8.56 -25.85
CA GLU A 28 -5.38 8.99 -26.91
C GLU A 28 -5.98 10.17 -27.68
N LEU A 29 -7.28 10.13 -27.97
CA LEU A 29 -7.99 11.20 -28.68
C LEU A 29 -8.04 12.50 -27.87
N ASP A 30 -8.23 12.42 -26.55
CA ASP A 30 -8.25 13.60 -25.67
C ASP A 30 -6.84 14.07 -25.23
N GLY A 31 -5.78 13.38 -25.69
CA GLY A 31 -4.38 13.68 -25.40
C GLY A 31 -3.92 13.35 -23.98
N SER A 32 -4.74 12.63 -23.19
CA SER A 32 -4.38 12.23 -21.82
C SER A 32 -3.32 11.14 -21.78
N ILE A 33 -3.31 10.24 -22.77
CA ILE A 33 -2.28 9.20 -22.93
C ILE A 33 -1.67 9.27 -24.34
N SER A 34 -0.40 8.90 -24.48
CA SER A 34 0.21 8.71 -25.80
C SER A 34 -0.12 7.32 -26.36
N PRO A 35 -0.01 7.14 -27.69
CA PRO A 35 0.10 5.81 -28.27
C PRO A 35 1.24 5.01 -27.65
N PRO A 36 1.15 3.66 -27.64
CA PRO A 36 2.17 2.82 -27.05
C PRO A 36 3.48 2.90 -27.84
N ARG A 37 4.60 3.04 -27.12
CA ARG A 37 5.95 3.07 -27.70
C ARG A 37 6.89 2.25 -26.83
N ALA A 38 7.49 1.22 -27.43
CA ALA A 38 8.42 0.30 -26.75
C ALA A 38 7.84 -0.32 -25.46
N GLY A 39 6.55 -0.68 -25.47
CA GLY A 39 5.87 -1.30 -24.32
C GLY A 39 5.50 -0.32 -23.20
N THR A 40 5.53 0.99 -23.46
CA THR A 40 5.14 2.02 -22.49
C THR A 40 4.23 3.08 -23.12
N ARG A 41 3.51 3.80 -22.29
CA ARG A 41 2.76 5.02 -22.65
C ARG A 41 3.22 6.19 -21.80
N LYS A 42 3.22 7.39 -22.39
CA LYS A 42 3.27 8.63 -21.63
C LYS A 42 1.86 9.01 -21.22
N VAL A 43 1.67 9.41 -19.98
CA VAL A 43 0.35 9.68 -19.43
C VAL A 43 0.36 10.92 -18.57
N ASN A 44 -0.68 11.74 -18.69
CA ASN A 44 -0.91 12.88 -17.82
C ASN A 44 -1.36 12.41 -16.42
N LYS A 45 -0.55 12.69 -15.40
CA LYS A 45 -0.81 12.27 -14.01
C LYS A 45 -2.17 12.73 -13.48
N ARG A 46 -2.66 13.89 -13.94
CA ARG A 46 -3.92 14.52 -13.49
C ARG A 46 -5.16 13.96 -14.18
N ARG A 47 -5.06 12.92 -15.00
CA ARG A 47 -6.21 12.35 -15.72
C ARG A 47 -6.34 10.84 -15.57
N LEU A 48 -5.57 10.26 -14.66
CA LEU A 48 -5.49 8.81 -14.51
C LEU A 48 -6.52 8.24 -13.52
N ASN A 49 -6.88 8.99 -12.49
CA ASN A 49 -7.61 8.46 -11.34
C ASN A 49 -8.98 9.16 -11.18
N LYS A 50 -9.96 8.52 -10.53
CA LYS A 50 -11.28 9.12 -10.29
C LYS A 50 -11.22 10.47 -9.55
N SER A 51 -10.30 10.64 -8.60
CA SER A 51 -10.07 11.90 -7.89
C SER A 51 -9.59 13.04 -8.80
N SER A 52 -9.08 12.68 -9.98
CA SER A 52 -8.56 13.61 -10.96
C SER A 52 -9.64 14.07 -11.97
N GLU A 53 -10.76 13.35 -12.04
CA GLU A 53 -11.95 13.70 -12.84
C GLU A 53 -12.83 14.77 -12.17
N ASP A 54 -12.69 14.97 -10.86
CA ASP A 54 -13.37 16.04 -10.11
C ASP A 54 -12.72 17.42 -10.31
N TYR A 55 -11.59 17.50 -11.03
CA TYR A 55 -11.00 18.78 -11.43
C TYR A 55 -11.79 19.37 -12.60
N PRO A 56 -12.06 20.68 -12.59
CA PRO A 56 -12.73 21.32 -13.72
C PRO A 56 -11.97 21.04 -15.02
N GLU A 57 -12.70 20.57 -16.03
CA GLU A 57 -12.23 20.43 -17.42
C GLU A 57 -11.32 21.63 -17.74
N PRO A 58 -10.03 21.40 -18.06
CA PRO A 58 -9.18 22.47 -18.55
C PRO A 58 -9.89 23.10 -19.74
N THR A 59 -10.11 24.42 -19.68
CA THR A 59 -10.67 25.16 -20.81
C THR A 59 -9.84 24.81 -22.05
N ASP A 60 -10.48 24.52 -23.19
CA ASP A 60 -9.90 23.99 -24.45
C ASP A 60 -8.57 24.64 -24.92
N LEU A 61 -8.20 25.80 -24.38
CA LEU A 61 -6.93 26.47 -24.65
C LEU A 61 -5.69 25.89 -23.92
N ALA A 62 -5.82 25.18 -22.80
CA ALA A 62 -4.65 24.74 -22.02
C ALA A 62 -3.92 23.52 -22.60
N LEU A 63 -4.57 22.74 -23.47
CA LEU A 63 -3.97 21.57 -24.13
C LEU A 63 -3.53 21.85 -25.57
N ALA A 64 -4.07 22.90 -26.21
CA ALA A 64 -3.66 23.32 -27.56
C ALA A 64 -2.28 24.03 -27.58
N VAL A 65 -1.79 24.45 -26.41
CA VAL A 65 -0.46 25.04 -26.23
C VAL A 65 0.33 24.10 -25.33
N GLY A 66 1.42 23.52 -25.84
CA GLY A 66 2.26 22.52 -25.15
C GLY A 66 2.95 23.00 -23.87
N GLU A 67 2.19 23.42 -22.86
CA GLU A 67 2.64 23.83 -21.52
C GLU A 67 2.21 22.81 -20.45
N LEU A 68 2.08 21.52 -20.79
CA LEU A 68 2.15 20.50 -19.75
C LEU A 68 3.59 20.50 -19.24
N SER A 69 3.77 20.79 -17.95
CA SER A 69 5.07 20.64 -17.31
C SER A 69 5.56 19.21 -17.57
N PRO A 70 6.83 19.00 -17.95
CA PRO A 70 7.41 17.66 -18.02
C PRO A 70 7.17 16.83 -16.74
N ASP A 71 6.98 17.51 -15.59
CA ASP A 71 6.70 16.90 -14.29
C ASP A 71 5.27 16.33 -14.16
N ASP A 72 4.33 16.72 -15.03
CA ASP A 72 2.96 16.21 -15.05
C ASP A 72 2.82 14.94 -15.93
N LEU A 73 3.88 14.55 -16.66
CA LEU A 73 3.90 13.37 -17.51
C LEU A 73 4.59 12.18 -16.82
N LEU A 74 3.89 11.05 -16.78
CA LEU A 74 4.41 9.78 -16.27
C LEU A 74 4.59 8.79 -17.43
N ILE A 75 5.61 7.94 -17.34
CA ILE A 75 5.77 6.80 -18.23
C ILE A 75 5.26 5.58 -17.48
N ILE A 76 4.26 4.89 -18.05
CA ILE A 76 3.71 3.67 -17.45
C ILE A 76 3.77 2.50 -18.46
N PRO A 77 3.83 1.24 -17.99
CA PRO A 77 3.82 0.06 -18.86
C PRO A 77 2.53 -0.06 -19.66
N GLU A 78 2.61 -0.64 -20.86
CA GLU A 78 1.42 -1.05 -21.62
C GLU A 78 0.73 -2.25 -20.98
N VAL A 79 1.54 -3.24 -20.61
CA VAL A 79 1.11 -4.53 -20.09
C VAL A 79 1.47 -4.60 -18.61
N LEU A 80 0.51 -4.97 -17.76
CA LEU A 80 0.65 -4.95 -16.31
C LEU A 80 1.80 -5.82 -15.81
N PHE A 81 2.01 -6.99 -16.41
CA PHE A 81 3.13 -7.88 -16.09
C PHE A 81 4.11 -7.91 -17.26
N SER A 82 5.14 -7.07 -17.20
CA SER A 82 6.14 -6.90 -18.26
C SER A 82 7.49 -6.51 -17.69
N VAL A 83 8.54 -6.53 -18.53
CA VAL A 83 9.85 -5.97 -18.16
C VAL A 83 9.74 -4.49 -17.80
N GLN A 84 8.91 -3.74 -18.52
CA GLN A 84 8.63 -2.33 -18.25
C GLN A 84 7.97 -2.13 -16.89
N THR A 85 7.18 -3.10 -16.40
CA THR A 85 6.62 -3.06 -15.06
C THR A 85 7.70 -3.15 -13.99
N TYR A 86 8.71 -4.00 -14.15
CA TYR A 86 9.84 -4.01 -13.21
C TYR A 86 10.62 -2.69 -13.25
N GLU A 87 10.85 -2.11 -14.42
CA GLU A 87 11.48 -0.78 -14.53
C GLU A 87 10.63 0.29 -13.83
N TYR A 88 9.32 0.28 -14.06
CA TYR A 88 8.38 1.17 -13.40
C TYR A 88 8.38 1.00 -11.87
N CYS A 89 8.51 -0.24 -11.38
CA CYS A 89 8.66 -0.53 -9.95
C CYS A 89 9.98 -0.01 -9.35
N GLY A 90 10.90 0.49 -10.18
CA GLY A 90 12.12 1.17 -9.76
C GLY A 90 13.39 0.38 -9.99
N PHE A 91 13.33 -0.77 -10.65
CA PHE A 91 14.53 -1.52 -11.02
C PHE A 91 15.22 -0.88 -12.22
N THR A 92 16.55 -0.94 -12.25
CA THR A 92 17.33 -0.61 -13.45
C THR A 92 16.99 -1.56 -14.59
N SER A 93 17.11 -1.11 -15.85
CA SER A 93 16.82 -1.93 -17.04
C SER A 93 17.54 -3.27 -17.05
N ALA A 94 18.79 -3.31 -16.57
CA ALA A 94 19.57 -4.54 -16.48
C ALA A 94 18.97 -5.56 -15.50
N VAL A 95 18.47 -5.09 -14.33
CA VAL A 95 17.85 -5.99 -13.34
C VAL A 95 16.43 -6.35 -13.76
N ALA A 96 15.65 -5.39 -14.27
CA ALA A 96 14.31 -5.62 -14.81
C ALA A 96 14.32 -6.71 -15.89
N GLY A 97 15.28 -6.66 -16.83
CA GLY A 97 15.44 -7.70 -17.86
C GLY A 97 15.70 -9.09 -17.27
N ARG A 98 16.59 -9.20 -16.29
CA ARG A 98 16.87 -10.48 -15.61
C ARG A 98 15.65 -11.03 -14.87
N LEU A 99 14.94 -10.18 -14.14
CA LEU A 99 13.71 -10.58 -13.42
C LEU A 99 12.64 -11.06 -14.41
N TRP A 100 12.51 -10.38 -15.55
CA TRP A 100 11.58 -10.77 -16.59
C TRP A 100 11.94 -12.10 -17.25
N ASP A 101 13.22 -12.34 -17.54
CA ASP A 101 13.69 -13.61 -18.09
C ASP A 101 13.42 -14.77 -17.11
N LEU A 102 13.62 -14.54 -15.81
CA LEU A 102 13.27 -15.50 -14.75
C LEU A 102 11.76 -15.76 -14.72
N TYR A 103 10.94 -14.72 -14.73
CA TYR A 103 9.48 -14.87 -14.76
C TYR A 103 9.03 -15.67 -15.99
N GLN A 104 9.48 -15.30 -17.19
CA GLN A 104 9.12 -15.96 -18.44
C GLN A 104 9.54 -17.43 -18.49
N LYS A 105 10.71 -17.76 -17.95
CA LYS A 105 11.20 -19.14 -17.91
C LYS A 105 10.32 -20.05 -17.05
N ASN A 106 9.73 -19.51 -15.97
CA ASN A 106 9.03 -20.32 -14.97
C ASN A 106 7.49 -20.18 -15.06
N LYS A 107 6.94 -19.25 -15.85
CA LYS A 107 5.48 -19.00 -15.89
C LYS A 107 4.64 -20.21 -16.30
N ASP A 108 5.19 -21.08 -17.15
CA ASP A 108 4.47 -22.26 -17.67
C ASP A 108 4.49 -23.44 -16.68
N GLU A 109 5.34 -23.38 -15.64
CA GLU A 109 5.45 -24.45 -14.64
C GLU A 109 4.30 -24.46 -13.62
N PHE A 110 3.47 -23.41 -13.61
CA PHE A 110 2.36 -23.27 -12.66
C PHE A 110 1.05 -22.80 -13.32
N PRO A 111 0.39 -23.67 -14.11
CA PRO A 111 -0.78 -23.31 -14.93
C PRO A 111 -2.11 -23.08 -14.18
N GLU A 112 -2.16 -23.19 -12.85
CA GLU A 112 -3.43 -23.20 -12.09
C GLU A 112 -3.68 -21.96 -11.21
N PHE A 113 -2.91 -20.90 -11.35
CA PHE A 113 -3.07 -19.70 -10.52
C PHE A 113 -4.25 -18.84 -10.98
N ASP A 114 -5.17 -18.51 -10.05
CA ASP A 114 -6.19 -17.47 -10.25
C ASP A 114 -5.51 -16.10 -10.49
N ASN A 115 -6.22 -15.12 -11.03
CA ASN A 115 -5.70 -13.77 -11.27
C ASN A 115 -5.08 -13.13 -10.02
N SER A 116 -5.62 -13.44 -8.84
CA SER A 116 -5.07 -12.99 -7.54
C SER A 116 -3.69 -13.60 -7.21
N ASP A 117 -3.43 -14.81 -7.71
CA ASP A 117 -2.14 -15.48 -7.57
C ASP A 117 -1.13 -14.99 -8.60
N HIS A 118 -1.55 -14.53 -9.78
CA HIS A 118 -0.63 -14.06 -10.83
C HIS A 118 0.20 -12.84 -10.38
N ARG A 119 -0.43 -11.91 -9.65
CA ARG A 119 0.26 -10.78 -9.00
C ARG A 119 1.34 -11.24 -8.02
N ASN A 120 0.97 -12.12 -7.09
CA ASN A 120 1.89 -12.62 -6.06
C ASN A 120 3.04 -13.41 -6.69
N TYR A 121 2.74 -14.16 -7.75
CA TYR A 121 3.72 -14.88 -8.55
C TYR A 121 4.71 -13.93 -9.22
N PHE A 122 4.23 -12.88 -9.91
CA PHE A 122 5.10 -11.86 -10.52
C PHE A 122 6.01 -11.16 -9.49
N LEU A 123 5.46 -10.78 -8.33
CA LEU A 123 6.21 -10.14 -7.24
C LEU A 123 7.22 -11.10 -6.59
N SER A 124 6.94 -12.40 -6.55
CA SER A 124 7.80 -13.38 -5.88
C SER A 124 9.22 -13.41 -6.43
N PHE A 125 9.40 -13.21 -7.75
CA PHE A 125 10.73 -13.13 -8.37
C PHE A 125 11.51 -11.90 -7.90
N ALA A 126 10.86 -10.74 -7.86
CA ALA A 126 11.48 -9.52 -7.36
C ALA A 126 11.80 -9.63 -5.87
N PHE A 127 10.90 -10.21 -5.08
CA PHE A 127 11.09 -10.35 -3.64
C PHE A 127 12.20 -11.36 -3.30
N ALA A 128 12.27 -12.48 -4.01
CA ALA A 128 13.35 -13.45 -3.88
C ALA A 128 14.70 -12.81 -4.26
N PHE A 129 14.75 -12.05 -5.35
CA PHE A 129 15.96 -11.31 -5.76
C PHE A 129 16.41 -10.29 -4.70
N ILE A 130 15.47 -9.56 -4.08
CA ILE A 130 15.77 -8.64 -2.98
C ILE A 130 16.31 -9.39 -1.75
N ASP A 131 15.74 -10.56 -1.43
CA ASP A 131 16.17 -11.37 -0.28
C ASP A 131 17.56 -11.99 -0.43
N GLU A 132 18.08 -12.12 -1.66
CA GLU A 132 19.46 -12.54 -1.89
C GLU A 132 20.50 -11.50 -1.44
N VAL A 133 20.09 -10.22 -1.31
CA VAL A 133 20.98 -9.15 -0.87
C VAL A 133 21.05 -9.13 0.67
N PRO A 134 22.26 -9.23 1.25
CA PRO A 134 22.44 -9.16 2.69
C PRO A 134 21.91 -7.84 3.27
N GLU A 135 21.19 -7.95 4.38
CA GLU A 135 20.59 -6.80 5.06
C GLU A 135 21.66 -5.83 5.60
N PRO A 136 21.59 -4.53 5.25
CA PRO A 136 22.50 -3.53 5.78
C PRO A 136 22.23 -3.24 7.26
N SER A 137 23.21 -2.66 7.93
CA SER A 137 23.02 -2.20 9.31
C SER A 137 22.03 -1.02 9.36
N ALA A 138 21.05 -1.05 10.26
CA ALA A 138 19.91 -0.11 10.25
C ALA A 138 20.26 1.36 10.51
N PHE A 139 21.48 1.67 10.94
CA PHE A 139 21.89 3.02 11.36
C PHE A 139 22.98 3.64 10.49
N GLN A 140 23.39 2.97 9.41
CA GLN A 140 24.41 3.50 8.50
C GLN A 140 23.82 3.68 7.11
N ASP A 141 23.59 4.94 6.73
CA ASP A 141 22.97 5.28 5.44
C ASP A 141 23.81 4.86 4.23
N GLN A 142 25.14 4.79 4.40
CA GLN A 142 26.04 4.29 3.37
C GLN A 142 25.80 2.81 3.07
N ASP A 143 25.47 2.00 4.09
CA ASP A 143 25.15 0.58 3.90
C ASP A 143 23.85 0.41 3.11
N TRP A 144 22.87 1.28 3.33
CA TRP A 144 21.57 1.22 2.65
C TRP A 144 21.65 1.57 1.18
N ASN A 145 22.34 2.65 0.82
CA ASN A 145 22.52 3.02 -0.60
C ASN A 145 23.23 1.89 -1.37
N GLY A 146 24.28 1.32 -0.80
CA GLY A 146 24.97 0.17 -1.39
C GLY A 146 24.07 -1.07 -1.53
N ALA A 147 23.25 -1.36 -0.51
CA ALA A 147 22.30 -2.47 -0.54
C ALA A 147 21.23 -2.27 -1.62
N LEU A 148 20.57 -1.10 -1.68
CA LEU A 148 19.55 -0.79 -2.68
C LEU A 148 20.13 -0.79 -4.11
N GLN A 149 21.36 -0.31 -4.28
CA GLN A 149 22.08 -0.41 -5.55
C GLN A 149 22.35 -1.87 -5.94
N THR A 150 22.74 -2.72 -4.98
CA THR A 150 22.98 -4.15 -5.19
C THR A 150 21.69 -4.91 -5.54
N MET A 151 20.56 -4.51 -4.93
CA MET A 151 19.21 -4.95 -5.32
C MET A 151 18.78 -4.43 -6.70
N GLY A 152 19.57 -3.56 -7.32
CA GLY A 152 19.36 -3.11 -8.68
C GLY A 152 18.33 -1.99 -8.83
N PHE A 153 18.00 -1.25 -7.76
CA PHE A 153 17.12 -0.09 -7.85
C PHE A 153 17.79 1.09 -8.56
N ASP A 154 17.02 1.86 -9.31
CA ASP A 154 17.45 3.12 -9.90
C ASP A 154 17.67 4.21 -8.85
N SER A 155 18.40 5.28 -9.21
CA SER A 155 18.74 6.37 -8.29
C SER A 155 17.50 7.08 -7.76
N ARG A 156 16.48 7.30 -8.59
CA ARG A 156 15.25 7.99 -8.19
C ARG A 156 14.52 7.21 -7.08
N THR A 157 14.51 5.89 -7.18
CA THR A 157 13.86 5.00 -6.22
C THR A 157 14.67 4.91 -4.93
N GLN A 158 16.00 4.85 -5.04
CA GLN A 158 16.89 4.98 -3.89
C GLN A 158 16.64 6.29 -3.14
N ASP A 159 16.62 7.42 -3.85
CA ASP A 159 16.40 8.76 -3.27
C ASP A 159 15.05 8.84 -2.55
N ALA A 160 13.99 8.25 -3.11
CA ALA A 160 12.66 8.24 -2.51
C ALA A 160 12.59 7.41 -1.22
N ILE A 161 13.33 6.29 -1.15
CA ILE A 161 13.45 5.46 0.05
C ILE A 161 14.31 6.17 1.10
N MET A 162 15.39 6.83 0.67
CA MET A 162 16.45 7.39 1.52
C MET A 162 16.24 8.84 1.96
N LEU A 163 15.03 9.38 1.81
CA LEU A 163 14.68 10.74 2.26
C LEU A 163 15.02 10.95 3.74
N GLU A 164 15.89 11.93 4.01
CA GLU A 164 16.47 12.19 5.34
C GLU A 164 15.38 12.47 6.40
N GLU A 165 14.32 13.21 6.03
CA GLU A 165 13.21 13.57 6.91
C GLU A 165 12.41 12.37 7.46
N PHE A 166 12.54 11.20 6.82
CA PHE A 166 11.89 9.95 7.21
C PHE A 166 12.86 8.91 7.76
N THR A 167 14.11 9.28 8.10
CA THR A 167 15.12 8.33 8.59
C THR A 167 14.66 7.50 9.80
N ASP A 168 13.95 8.11 10.75
CA ASP A 168 13.41 7.39 11.91
C ASP A 168 12.32 6.37 11.54
N LEU A 169 11.45 6.68 10.57
CA LEU A 169 10.50 5.72 10.01
C LEU A 169 11.21 4.65 9.17
N ARG A 170 12.22 5.03 8.39
CA ARG A 170 13.02 4.08 7.63
C ARG A 170 13.67 3.05 8.53
N CYS A 171 14.12 3.45 9.72
CA CYS A 171 14.67 2.51 10.69
C CYS A 171 13.61 1.59 11.36
N THR A 172 12.29 1.78 11.22
CA THR A 172 11.31 0.87 11.84
C THR A 172 11.28 -0.50 11.18
N GLU A 173 11.81 -0.62 9.96
CA GLU A 173 11.97 -1.87 9.23
C GLU A 173 13.31 -1.95 8.49
N SER A 174 13.56 -3.08 7.85
CA SER A 174 14.82 -3.35 7.14
C SER A 174 14.86 -2.72 5.74
N ALA A 175 16.04 -2.72 5.11
CA ALA A 175 16.16 -2.20 3.75
C ALA A 175 15.42 -3.10 2.76
N ASN A 176 15.51 -4.43 2.92
CA ASN A 176 14.78 -5.37 2.06
C ASN A 176 13.27 -5.17 2.23
N TYR A 177 12.79 -4.92 3.45
CA TYR A 177 11.38 -4.63 3.68
C TYR A 177 10.92 -3.40 2.90
N TRP A 178 11.61 -2.26 3.03
CA TRP A 178 11.20 -1.04 2.33
C TRP A 178 11.38 -1.12 0.80
N ALA A 179 12.36 -1.88 0.33
CA ALA A 179 12.51 -2.20 -1.09
C ALA A 179 11.28 -2.96 -1.62
N LYS A 180 10.89 -4.06 -0.96
CA LYS A 180 9.69 -4.84 -1.32
C LYS A 180 8.42 -4.02 -1.21
N ASP A 181 8.27 -3.25 -0.13
CA ASP A 181 7.16 -2.33 0.08
C ASP A 181 7.06 -1.33 -1.07
N THR A 182 8.19 -0.79 -1.55
CA THR A 182 8.22 0.16 -2.67
C THR A 182 7.79 -0.47 -3.99
N VAL A 183 8.25 -1.70 -4.28
CA VAL A 183 7.83 -2.45 -5.46
C VAL A 183 6.33 -2.74 -5.41
N ASP A 184 5.86 -3.27 -4.27
CA ASP A 184 4.46 -3.60 -4.01
C ASP A 184 3.53 -2.40 -4.20
N ILE A 185 3.88 -1.24 -3.60
CA ILE A 185 3.02 -0.05 -3.67
C ILE A 185 2.97 0.56 -5.07
N ARG A 186 4.05 0.44 -5.84
CA ARG A 186 4.09 0.93 -7.22
C ARG A 186 3.26 0.04 -8.14
N LEU A 187 3.42 -1.28 -8.05
CA LEU A 187 2.60 -2.21 -8.82
C LEU A 187 1.11 -2.04 -8.49
N GLY A 188 0.77 -1.94 -7.20
CA GLY A 188 -0.60 -1.68 -6.77
C GLY A 188 -1.18 -0.37 -7.31
N GLY A 189 -0.34 0.66 -7.50
CA GLY A 189 -0.73 1.88 -8.20
C GLY A 189 -1.12 1.65 -9.67
N LEU A 190 -0.40 0.79 -10.40
CA LEU A 190 -0.75 0.41 -11.78
C LEU A 190 -2.02 -0.44 -11.85
N GLU A 191 -2.19 -1.37 -10.91
CA GLU A 191 -3.41 -2.18 -10.81
C GLU A 191 -4.65 -1.29 -10.63
N GLU A 192 -4.51 -0.21 -9.85
CA GLU A 192 -5.57 0.78 -9.66
C GLU A 192 -5.87 1.57 -10.95
N VAL A 193 -4.85 1.99 -11.70
CA VAL A 193 -5.05 2.63 -13.02
C VAL A 193 -5.83 1.71 -13.94
N LYS A 194 -5.46 0.44 -13.98
CA LYS A 194 -6.14 -0.58 -14.78
C LYS A 194 -7.58 -0.76 -14.36
N ARG A 195 -7.83 -0.94 -13.07
CA ARG A 195 -9.17 -1.07 -12.52
C ARG A 195 -10.06 0.12 -12.93
N VAL A 196 -9.56 1.34 -12.79
CA VAL A 196 -10.30 2.56 -13.15
C VAL A 196 -10.54 2.64 -14.66
N SER A 197 -9.55 2.32 -15.49
CA SER A 197 -9.69 2.31 -16.95
C SER A 197 -10.78 1.33 -17.41
N TRP A 198 -10.79 0.13 -16.84
CA TRP A 198 -11.80 -0.90 -17.12
C TRP A 198 -13.20 -0.50 -16.66
N GLU A 199 -13.32 0.15 -15.50
CA GLU A 199 -14.61 0.70 -15.05
C GLU A 199 -15.17 1.75 -16.01
N ARG A 200 -14.31 2.66 -16.51
CA ARG A 200 -14.74 3.67 -17.49
C ARG A 200 -15.24 3.05 -18.79
N ALA A 201 -14.51 2.07 -19.33
CA ALA A 201 -14.95 1.37 -20.53
C ALA A 201 -16.30 0.66 -20.33
N GLN A 202 -16.49 -0.04 -19.21
CA GLN A 202 -17.78 -0.66 -18.89
C GLN A 202 -18.92 0.37 -18.77
N HIS A 203 -18.63 1.56 -18.23
CA HIS A 203 -19.61 2.65 -18.16
C HIS A 203 -19.95 3.22 -19.55
N ALA A 204 -18.96 3.36 -20.43
CA ALA A 204 -19.16 3.78 -21.82
C ALA A 204 -20.04 2.78 -22.59
N ASP A 205 -19.75 1.48 -22.50
CA ASP A 205 -20.53 0.43 -23.14
C ASP A 205 -21.99 0.43 -22.68
N ARG A 206 -22.23 0.57 -21.37
CA ARG A 206 -23.60 0.66 -20.82
C ARG A 206 -24.34 1.90 -21.29
N ARG A 207 -23.64 3.02 -21.54
CA ARG A 207 -24.26 4.24 -22.09
C ARG A 207 -24.66 4.03 -23.54
N MET A 208 -23.81 3.39 -24.36
CA MET A 208 -24.13 3.08 -25.75
C MET A 208 -25.33 2.12 -25.85
N GLN A 209 -25.34 1.04 -25.07
CA GLN A 209 -26.47 0.09 -25.04
C GLN A 209 -27.80 0.73 -24.60
N ARG A 210 -27.77 1.70 -23.67
CA ARG A 210 -28.97 2.44 -23.27
C ARG A 210 -29.43 3.42 -24.33
N ALA A 211 -28.50 4.10 -25.01
CA ALA A 211 -28.82 5.02 -26.10
C ALA A 211 -29.46 4.31 -27.30
N GLU A 212 -29.13 3.03 -27.53
CA GLU A 212 -29.74 2.20 -28.59
C GLU A 212 -31.14 1.67 -28.22
N CYS A 213 -31.50 1.58 -26.93
CA CYS A 213 -32.79 1.02 -26.49
C CYS A 213 -33.87 2.05 -26.07
N GLU A 214 -33.53 3.32 -25.82
CA GLU A 214 -34.51 4.31 -25.31
C GLU A 214 -34.69 5.55 -26.20
N GLU A 215 -35.77 5.55 -27.00
CA GLU A 215 -36.36 6.74 -27.63
C GLU A 215 -37.54 7.32 -26.79
N ARG A 216 -37.54 7.11 -25.46
CA ARG A 216 -38.57 7.70 -24.56
C ARG A 216 -37.97 8.31 -23.29
N PRO A 217 -38.43 9.51 -22.88
CA PRO A 217 -37.87 10.23 -21.74
C PRO A 217 -38.32 9.57 -20.44
N SER A 218 -37.40 8.92 -19.74
CA SER A 218 -37.58 8.45 -18.37
C SER A 218 -36.99 9.46 -17.39
N VAL A 219 -37.80 9.86 -16.42
CA VAL A 219 -37.47 10.81 -15.35
C VAL A 219 -36.48 10.14 -14.40
N VAL A 220 -35.23 10.62 -14.40
CA VAL A 220 -34.14 10.09 -13.57
C VAL A 220 -34.32 10.51 -12.11
N SER A 221 -34.57 9.52 -11.25
CA SER A 221 -34.44 9.64 -9.80
C SER A 221 -32.97 9.62 -9.41
N ARG A 222 -32.50 10.68 -8.77
CA ARG A 222 -31.13 10.81 -8.26
C ARG A 222 -30.94 9.90 -7.04
N ILE A 223 -29.98 8.98 -7.13
CA ILE A 223 -29.45 8.25 -5.97
C ILE A 223 -28.59 9.24 -5.17
N PRO A 224 -28.83 9.44 -3.85
CA PRO A 224 -28.02 10.34 -3.03
C PRO A 224 -26.58 9.84 -2.91
N GLY A 225 -25.64 10.78 -3.06
CA GLY A 225 -24.20 10.55 -3.03
C GLY A 225 -23.68 10.06 -1.67
N MET A 226 -22.43 9.59 -1.75
CA MET A 226 -21.57 9.30 -0.62
C MET A 226 -21.74 10.34 0.49
N ALA A 227 -22.19 9.90 1.67
CA ALA A 227 -22.05 10.69 2.87
C ALA A 227 -20.57 10.75 3.23
N ILE A 228 -19.91 11.81 2.79
CA ILE A 228 -18.66 12.29 3.41
C ILE A 228 -19.10 12.85 4.75
N GLU A 229 -19.06 12.02 5.79
CA GLU A 229 -19.18 12.52 7.16
C GLU A 229 -17.95 13.37 7.46
N THR A 230 -18.09 14.69 7.31
CA THR A 230 -17.17 15.67 7.90
C THR A 230 -17.28 15.54 9.42
N ALA A 231 -16.35 14.81 10.02
CA ALA A 231 -16.24 14.61 11.44
C ALA A 231 -15.51 15.81 12.05
N LYS A 232 -16.27 16.68 12.73
CA LYS A 232 -15.70 17.72 13.59
C LYS A 232 -14.80 17.08 14.65
N ASP A 233 -13.48 17.20 14.46
CA ASP A 233 -12.48 16.87 15.46
C ASP A 233 -12.70 17.71 16.73
N ALA A 234 -13.08 17.03 17.83
CA ALA A 234 -12.83 17.49 19.20
C ALA A 234 -13.06 16.38 20.25
N LYS A 235 -12.62 15.14 20.02
CA LYS A 235 -12.47 14.15 21.11
C LYS A 235 -11.33 13.15 20.82
N GLN A 236 -10.09 13.63 20.83
CA GLN A 236 -8.99 12.72 21.18
C GLN A 236 -9.26 12.28 22.63
N ASN A 237 -9.61 11.01 22.82
CA ASN A 237 -10.09 10.41 24.07
C ASN A 237 -11.47 10.90 24.51
N ALA A 238 -12.50 10.67 23.67
CA ALA A 238 -13.86 10.65 24.20
C ALA A 238 -13.90 9.68 25.39
N PRO A 239 -14.46 10.06 26.56
CA PRO A 239 -14.62 9.11 27.65
C PRO A 239 -15.34 7.86 27.14
N GLY A 240 -14.65 6.72 27.12
CA GLY A 240 -15.22 5.43 26.71
C GLY A 240 -14.68 4.83 25.40
N SER A 241 -13.87 5.53 24.59
CA SER A 241 -13.25 4.94 23.40
C SER A 241 -11.78 5.34 23.18
N THR A 242 -11.05 4.46 22.51
CA THR A 242 -9.67 4.63 22.07
C THR A 242 -9.67 4.78 20.54
N LEU A 243 -9.04 5.84 20.05
CA LEU A 243 -8.84 6.07 18.61
C LEU A 243 -7.47 5.54 18.17
N LEU A 244 -7.48 4.78 17.09
CA LEU A 244 -6.31 4.13 16.51
C LEU A 244 -6.20 4.48 15.02
N TRP A 245 -4.97 4.64 14.53
CA TRP A 245 -4.69 5.18 13.20
C TRP A 245 -3.72 4.30 12.43
N LYS A 246 -3.96 4.13 11.13
CA LYS A 246 -3.04 3.42 10.22
C LYS A 246 -2.95 4.15 8.88
N GLY A 247 -1.72 4.46 8.47
CA GLY A 247 -1.43 5.05 7.17
C GLY A 247 -0.93 4.00 6.19
N LEU A 248 -1.51 3.94 4.98
CA LEU A 248 -1.07 3.00 3.94
C LEU A 248 -1.43 3.50 2.53
N ALA A 249 -0.85 2.87 1.51
CA ALA A 249 -1.27 3.07 0.12
C ALA A 249 -2.66 2.46 -0.12
N GLN A 250 -3.50 3.13 -0.92
CA GLN A 250 -4.90 2.77 -1.13
C GLN A 250 -5.10 1.37 -1.71
N HIS A 251 -4.23 0.90 -2.61
CA HIS A 251 -4.37 -0.44 -3.17
C HIS A 251 -4.35 -1.55 -2.10
N ARG A 252 -3.72 -1.30 -0.93
CA ARG A 252 -3.74 -2.24 0.21
C ARG A 252 -5.06 -2.27 0.97
N THR A 253 -6.01 -1.41 0.62
CA THR A 253 -7.40 -1.51 1.10
C THR A 253 -8.30 -2.26 0.12
N ALA A 254 -7.75 -2.83 -0.96
CA ALA A 254 -8.53 -3.69 -1.86
C ALA A 254 -9.12 -4.87 -1.05
N GLY A 255 -10.44 -5.05 -1.14
CA GLY A 255 -11.16 -6.07 -0.37
C GLY A 255 -11.39 -5.74 1.10
N LEU A 256 -10.90 -4.60 1.60
CA LEU A 256 -11.15 -4.17 2.99
C LEU A 256 -12.62 -3.79 3.19
N PHE A 257 -13.23 -3.13 2.21
CA PHE A 257 -14.63 -2.69 2.25
C PHE A 257 -15.44 -3.31 1.11
N THR A 258 -16.69 -3.64 1.39
CA THR A 258 -17.72 -3.89 0.37
C THR A 258 -18.09 -2.58 -0.35
N PRO A 259 -18.77 -2.63 -1.51
CA PRO A 259 -19.29 -1.43 -2.18
C PRO A 259 -20.23 -0.55 -1.33
N GLY A 260 -20.76 -1.09 -0.22
CA GLY A 260 -21.59 -0.36 0.74
C GLY A 260 -20.81 0.28 1.90
N ASN A 261 -19.48 0.36 1.82
CA ASN A 261 -18.59 0.84 2.90
C ASN A 261 -18.66 0.02 4.20
N ILE A 262 -19.11 -1.23 4.12
CA ILE A 262 -19.06 -2.17 5.25
C ILE A 262 -17.73 -2.91 5.18
N VAL A 263 -17.02 -3.00 6.31
CA VAL A 263 -15.77 -3.77 6.40
C VAL A 263 -16.03 -5.23 6.03
N GLN A 264 -15.27 -5.72 5.06
CA GLN A 264 -15.35 -7.08 4.54
C GLN A 264 -14.23 -7.95 5.12
N ASP A 265 -12.98 -7.48 5.07
CA ASP A 265 -11.83 -8.30 5.45
C ASP A 265 -10.63 -7.49 5.95
N PHE A 266 -10.36 -7.58 7.25
CA PHE A 266 -9.18 -6.95 7.85
C PHE A 266 -7.86 -7.58 7.38
N ARG A 267 -7.86 -8.78 6.80
CA ARG A 267 -6.63 -9.42 6.27
C ARG A 267 -5.96 -8.58 5.19
N ALA A 268 -6.70 -7.71 4.50
CA ALA A 268 -6.15 -6.77 3.52
C ALA A 268 -5.06 -5.85 4.10
N ILE A 269 -5.11 -5.55 5.41
CA ILE A 269 -4.19 -4.59 6.06
C ILE A 269 -3.27 -5.25 7.10
N VAL A 270 -3.03 -6.56 6.97
CA VAL A 270 -2.08 -7.30 7.80
C VAL A 270 -0.65 -6.82 7.57
N SER A 271 0.14 -6.72 8.64
CA SER A 271 1.58 -6.47 8.56
C SER A 271 2.32 -7.80 8.69
N ASN A 272 3.23 -8.07 7.76
CA ASN A 272 4.02 -9.31 7.73
C ASN A 272 5.26 -9.24 8.65
N PRO A 273 5.72 -10.38 9.19
CA PRO A 273 6.95 -10.44 9.98
C PRO A 273 8.22 -10.25 9.11
N PRO A 274 9.39 -9.94 9.72
CA PRO A 274 9.60 -9.68 11.15
C PRO A 274 8.97 -8.36 11.60
N SER A 275 8.44 -8.33 12.83
CA SER A 275 7.76 -7.15 13.39
C SER A 275 8.09 -7.00 14.88
N ASP A 276 7.70 -5.88 15.51
CA ASP A 276 8.04 -5.61 16.92
C ASP A 276 7.49 -6.65 17.90
N PHE A 277 6.27 -7.13 17.65
CA PHE A 277 5.48 -7.87 18.63
C PHE A 277 4.98 -9.23 18.13
N SER A 278 5.32 -9.64 16.90
CA SER A 278 4.81 -10.87 16.32
C SER A 278 5.81 -11.60 15.42
N LEU A 279 5.69 -12.92 15.43
CA LEU A 279 6.37 -13.85 14.50
C LEU A 279 5.51 -14.19 13.28
N SER A 280 4.28 -13.71 13.23
CA SER A 280 3.30 -13.96 12.18
C SER A 280 2.58 -12.67 11.79
N GLY A 281 1.64 -12.75 10.84
CA GLY A 281 0.82 -11.60 10.44
C GLY A 281 0.08 -11.00 11.64
N SER A 282 0.12 -9.67 11.78
CA SER A 282 -0.58 -8.95 12.87
C SER A 282 -1.01 -7.56 12.42
N TYR A 283 -1.96 -6.95 13.14
CA TYR A 283 -2.59 -5.69 12.76
C TYR A 283 -2.12 -4.56 13.68
N TYR A 284 -1.17 -3.80 13.15
CA TYR A 284 -0.55 -2.68 13.84
C TYR A 284 -1.30 -1.37 13.60
N TRP A 285 -1.54 -0.64 14.68
CA TRP A 285 -2.19 0.67 14.68
C TRP A 285 -1.44 1.62 15.60
N ALA A 286 -1.21 2.86 15.16
CA ALA A 286 -0.65 3.91 16.00
C ALA A 286 -1.75 4.61 16.81
N VAL A 287 -1.45 4.98 18.06
CA VAL A 287 -2.34 5.86 18.86
C VAL A 287 -2.29 7.28 18.30
N ASP A 288 -1.10 7.70 17.86
CA ASP A 288 -0.83 9.06 17.43
C ASP A 288 -1.14 9.22 15.93
N LYS A 289 -2.18 10.00 15.59
CA LYS A 289 -2.54 10.35 14.19
C LYS A 289 -1.33 10.88 13.41
N GLU A 290 -0.49 11.68 14.08
CA GLU A 290 0.76 12.21 13.52
C GLU A 290 1.64 11.10 12.93
N ILE A 291 1.81 9.98 13.63
CA ILE A 291 2.67 8.87 13.19
C ILE A 291 2.09 8.22 11.93
N ALA A 292 0.79 7.93 11.92
CA ALA A 292 0.12 7.36 10.74
C ALA A 292 0.21 8.30 9.52
N MET A 293 0.05 9.62 9.72
CA MET A 293 0.22 10.61 8.65
C MET A 293 1.66 10.69 8.14
N ARG A 294 2.66 10.49 9.00
CA ARG A 294 4.06 10.43 8.54
C ARG A 294 4.32 9.22 7.65
N TYR A 295 3.72 8.05 7.95
CA TYR A 295 3.76 6.89 7.06
C TYR A 295 3.11 7.17 5.70
N ILE A 296 1.95 7.86 5.68
CA ILE A 296 1.28 8.30 4.45
C ILE A 296 2.18 9.23 3.62
N LYS A 297 2.75 10.25 4.27
CA LYS A 297 3.64 11.21 3.61
C LYS A 297 4.85 10.52 3.01
N TRP A 298 5.43 9.54 3.69
CA TRP A 298 6.57 8.83 3.15
C TRP A 298 6.18 7.86 2.02
N ALA A 299 5.09 7.12 2.18
CA ALA A 299 4.55 6.24 1.13
C ALA A 299 4.29 7.02 -0.16
N SER A 300 3.69 8.22 -0.06
CA SER A 300 3.41 9.05 -1.25
C SER A 300 4.67 9.54 -1.98
N LYS A 301 5.82 9.65 -1.30
CA LYS A 301 7.11 9.96 -1.94
C LYS A 301 7.68 8.78 -2.73
N LYS A 302 7.39 7.55 -2.27
CA LYS A 302 7.85 6.31 -2.91
C LYS A 302 6.96 5.89 -4.08
N MET A 303 5.68 6.26 -4.04
CA MET A 303 4.70 5.99 -5.10
C MET A 303 4.96 6.87 -6.33
N VAL A 304 4.82 6.27 -7.51
CA VAL A 304 4.81 7.01 -8.79
C VAL A 304 3.38 7.49 -9.09
N ILE A 305 2.42 6.57 -8.94
CA ILE A 305 1.00 6.81 -9.03
C ILE A 305 0.25 6.11 -7.89
N GLY A 306 -0.97 6.58 -7.64
CA GLY A 306 -1.90 6.06 -6.66
C GLY A 306 -2.09 7.03 -5.51
N GLU A 307 -2.97 6.66 -4.58
CA GLU A 307 -3.28 7.46 -3.41
C GLU A 307 -2.83 6.74 -2.14
N CYS A 308 -2.65 7.52 -1.09
CA CYS A 308 -2.52 7.00 0.25
C CYS A 308 -3.80 7.33 1.03
N VAL A 309 -4.13 6.46 1.97
CA VAL A 309 -5.30 6.58 2.82
C VAL A 309 -4.91 6.51 4.29
N LEU A 310 -5.67 7.23 5.11
CA LEU A 310 -5.63 7.15 6.56
C LEU A 310 -6.82 6.35 7.03
N LEU A 311 -6.57 5.24 7.70
CA LEU A 311 -7.59 4.49 8.41
C LEU A 311 -7.69 5.00 9.85
N ARG A 312 -8.92 5.19 10.32
CA ARG A 312 -9.25 5.49 11.72
C ARG A 312 -10.11 4.36 12.25
N LEU A 313 -9.69 3.77 13.35
CA LEU A 313 -10.41 2.73 14.06
C LEU A 313 -10.80 3.25 15.44
N GLU A 314 -12.09 3.26 15.76
CA GLU A 314 -12.57 3.57 17.11
C GLU A 314 -12.89 2.27 17.85
N VAL A 315 -12.28 2.06 19.02
CA VAL A 315 -12.48 0.85 19.83
C VAL A 315 -12.97 1.27 21.22
N ALA A 316 -14.11 0.72 21.65
CA ALA A 316 -14.63 1.03 22.98
C ALA A 316 -13.72 0.46 24.08
N ASN A 317 -13.45 1.26 25.12
CA ASN A 317 -12.50 0.88 26.18
C ASN A 317 -12.97 -0.34 26.97
N ASN A 318 -14.28 -0.50 27.15
CA ASN A 318 -14.87 -1.67 27.80
C ASN A 318 -14.64 -2.99 27.04
N LEU A 319 -14.24 -2.94 25.77
CA LEU A 319 -13.83 -4.10 24.99
C LEU A 319 -12.33 -4.40 25.13
N ILE A 320 -11.51 -3.36 25.33
CA ILE A 320 -10.05 -3.49 25.51
C ILE A 320 -9.71 -3.93 26.94
N GLU A 321 -10.36 -3.35 27.95
CA GLU A 321 -10.08 -3.60 29.37
C GLU A 321 -10.14 -5.10 29.76
N PRO A 322 -11.15 -5.88 29.34
CA PRO A 322 -11.22 -7.31 29.67
C PRO A 322 -10.12 -8.16 29.02
N LEU A 323 -9.51 -7.71 27.93
CA LEU A 323 -8.40 -8.44 27.28
C LEU A 323 -7.15 -8.49 28.16
N GLN A 324 -7.05 -7.59 29.16
CA GLN A 324 -5.88 -7.44 30.01
C GLN A 324 -4.58 -7.37 29.19
N ALA A 325 -4.61 -6.53 28.15
CA ALA A 325 -3.52 -6.39 27.19
C ALA A 325 -2.20 -6.04 27.91
N PRO A 326 -1.13 -6.83 27.71
CA PRO A 326 0.18 -6.46 28.23
C PRO A 326 0.64 -5.11 27.67
N VAL A 327 1.08 -4.24 28.57
CA VAL A 327 1.66 -2.93 28.24
C VAL A 327 3.18 -3.05 28.23
N LEU A 328 3.78 -2.97 27.04
CA LEU A 328 5.20 -3.14 26.79
C LEU A 328 5.82 -1.76 26.49
N GLN A 329 6.39 -1.12 27.50
CA GLN A 329 6.97 0.23 27.37
C GLN A 329 8.48 0.20 27.57
N TYR A 330 9.22 0.94 26.75
CA TYR A 330 10.61 1.29 27.03
C TYR A 330 10.69 2.20 28.29
N PRO A 331 11.65 2.01 29.21
CA PRO A 331 12.83 1.13 29.13
C PRO A 331 12.66 -0.24 29.80
N SER A 332 11.45 -0.78 29.94
CA SER A 332 11.23 -2.04 30.65
C SER A 332 12.02 -3.21 30.03
N ASN A 333 12.53 -4.10 30.89
CA ASN A 333 13.22 -5.31 30.45
C ASN A 333 12.32 -6.20 29.61
N LEU A 334 11.02 -6.28 29.94
CA LEU A 334 10.07 -7.09 29.20
C LEU A 334 9.92 -6.61 27.75
N TRP A 335 9.78 -5.29 27.53
CA TRP A 335 9.73 -4.74 26.18
C TRP A 335 11.03 -5.01 25.41
N LYS A 336 12.20 -4.75 26.01
CA LYS A 336 13.50 -4.96 25.34
C LYS A 336 13.70 -6.42 24.95
N GLN A 337 13.47 -7.35 25.88
CA GLN A 337 13.62 -8.78 25.63
C GLN A 337 12.67 -9.26 24.54
N HIS A 338 11.41 -8.81 24.56
CA HIS A 338 10.41 -9.25 23.60
C HIS A 338 10.71 -8.71 22.19
N ILE A 339 10.95 -7.41 22.02
CA ILE A 339 11.32 -6.84 20.71
C ILE A 339 12.60 -7.49 20.17
N TYR A 340 13.63 -7.61 21.01
CA TYR A 340 14.87 -8.30 20.62
C TYR A 340 14.59 -9.70 20.06
N SER A 341 13.74 -10.45 20.76
CA SER A 341 13.40 -11.83 20.39
C SER A 341 12.56 -11.91 19.11
N CYS A 342 11.57 -11.03 18.95
CA CYS A 342 10.72 -10.97 17.76
C CYS A 342 11.50 -10.56 16.51
N ARG A 343 12.36 -9.54 16.61
CA ARG A 343 13.22 -9.09 15.49
C ARG A 343 14.26 -10.14 15.08
N ARG A 344 14.66 -11.03 15.99
CA ARG A 344 15.51 -12.21 15.70
C ARG A 344 14.72 -13.46 15.27
N GLN A 345 13.40 -13.36 15.19
CA GLN A 345 12.50 -14.49 14.93
C GLN A 345 12.72 -15.69 15.88
N HIS A 346 13.17 -15.41 17.10
CA HIS A 346 13.45 -16.44 18.10
C HIS A 346 12.96 -15.99 19.48
N VAL A 347 11.74 -16.39 19.82
CA VAL A 347 11.11 -16.05 21.10
C VAL A 347 11.35 -17.13 22.16
N PRO A 348 12.08 -16.79 23.26
CA PRO A 348 12.31 -17.69 24.39
C PRO A 348 11.00 -18.18 24.99
N LYS A 349 11.03 -19.39 25.57
CA LYS A 349 9.83 -20.06 26.11
C LYS A 349 9.08 -19.18 27.10
N GLU A 350 9.81 -18.42 27.91
CA GLU A 350 9.33 -17.55 28.96
C GLU A 350 8.56 -16.34 28.43
N LEU A 351 8.75 -15.97 27.16
CA LEU A 351 8.08 -14.83 26.51
C LEU A 351 6.99 -15.26 25.52
N ARG A 352 6.86 -16.56 25.23
CA ARG A 352 5.87 -17.07 24.25
C ARG A 352 4.43 -16.78 24.65
N TYR A 353 4.15 -16.59 25.95
CA TYR A 353 2.82 -16.20 26.41
C TYR A 353 2.36 -14.83 25.88
N LEU A 354 3.28 -13.98 25.43
CA LEU A 354 2.97 -12.70 24.79
C LEU A 354 2.46 -12.90 23.36
N LEU A 355 2.96 -13.90 22.64
CA LEU A 355 2.55 -14.21 21.26
C LEU A 355 1.12 -14.76 21.18
N SER A 356 0.59 -15.28 22.28
CA SER A 356 -0.78 -15.79 22.38
C SER A 356 -1.77 -14.74 22.89
N LYS A 357 -1.42 -13.45 22.89
CA LYS A 357 -2.30 -12.38 23.35
C LYS A 357 -3.05 -11.79 22.17
N THR A 358 -4.37 -11.67 22.30
CA THR A 358 -5.23 -10.99 21.32
C THR A 358 -4.75 -9.57 21.05
N LEU A 359 -4.38 -8.83 22.10
CA LEU A 359 -3.90 -7.46 22.02
C LEU A 359 -2.63 -7.27 22.85
N LEU A 360 -1.64 -6.61 22.23
CA LEU A 360 -0.48 -6.03 22.89
C LEU A 360 -0.50 -4.51 22.69
N ILE A 361 -0.09 -3.76 23.72
CA ILE A 361 0.07 -2.31 23.63
C ILE A 361 1.52 -2.01 23.94
N GLY A 362 2.24 -1.29 23.07
CA GLY A 362 3.62 -1.01 23.35
C GLY A 362 4.26 0.09 22.54
N HIS A 363 5.46 0.48 22.94
CA HIS A 363 6.25 1.46 22.20
C HIS A 363 6.75 0.89 20.87
N ILE A 364 6.76 1.71 19.82
CA ILE A 364 7.23 1.35 18.48
C ILE A 364 8.76 1.28 18.46
N GLY A 365 9.30 0.14 18.02
CA GLY A 365 10.73 -0.09 17.88
C GLY A 365 11.32 0.50 16.60
N THR A 366 12.60 0.86 16.64
CA THR A 366 13.39 1.24 15.47
C THR A 366 14.73 0.51 15.47
N GLY A 367 15.41 0.52 14.34
CA GLY A 367 16.67 -0.17 14.13
C GLY A 367 16.50 -1.67 13.96
N THR A 368 15.52 -2.15 13.18
CA THR A 368 15.19 -3.58 13.06
C THR A 368 16.40 -4.49 12.90
N THR A 369 17.26 -4.23 11.91
CA THR A 369 18.48 -5.05 11.70
C THR A 369 19.52 -4.80 12.79
N ALA A 370 19.60 -3.58 13.34
CA ALA A 370 20.52 -3.28 14.43
C ALA A 370 20.16 -4.02 15.71
N ILE A 371 18.88 -4.03 16.11
CA ILE A 371 18.37 -4.81 17.25
C ILE A 371 18.68 -6.30 17.06
N ALA A 372 18.38 -6.84 15.87
CA ALA A 372 18.60 -8.25 15.58
C ALA A 372 20.09 -8.66 15.71
N ASN A 373 20.99 -7.72 15.44
CA ASN A 373 22.45 -7.90 15.50
C ASN A 373 23.07 -7.57 16.87
N LEU A 374 22.30 -7.08 17.84
CA LEU A 374 22.82 -6.85 19.20
C LEU A 374 23.22 -8.19 19.85
N ARG A 375 24.30 -8.15 20.63
CA ARG A 375 24.76 -9.31 21.40
C ARG A 375 23.80 -9.65 22.54
N ASP A 376 23.21 -8.62 23.15
CA ASP A 376 22.30 -8.75 24.28
C ASP A 376 21.17 -7.71 24.13
N TRP A 377 19.95 -8.09 24.52
CA TRP A 377 18.79 -7.18 24.55
C TRP A 377 19.00 -6.00 25.51
N ARG A 378 19.93 -6.13 26.48
CA ARG A 378 20.29 -5.05 27.40
C ARG A 378 20.92 -3.85 26.69
N ASP A 379 21.52 -4.07 25.53
CA ASP A 379 22.15 -3.02 24.71
C ASP A 379 21.12 -2.16 23.96
N ILE A 380 19.84 -2.54 24.00
CA ILE A 380 18.75 -1.71 23.46
C ILE A 380 18.63 -0.44 24.31
N ASP A 381 18.90 0.69 23.68
CA ASP A 381 18.75 2.01 24.25
C ASP A 381 17.63 2.81 23.58
N VAL A 382 17.55 4.09 23.94
CA VAL A 382 16.51 5.01 23.51
C VAL A 382 16.49 5.29 22.01
N ARG A 383 17.59 5.06 21.29
CA ARG A 383 17.69 5.27 19.83
C ARG A 383 16.92 4.22 19.04
N HIS A 384 16.58 3.11 19.69
CA HIS A 384 15.78 2.00 19.15
C HIS A 384 14.27 2.22 19.35
N THR A 385 13.83 3.47 19.55
CA THR A 385 12.43 3.81 19.74
C THR A 385 12.03 4.91 18.76
N LEU A 386 10.83 4.80 18.18
CA LEU A 386 10.29 5.84 17.32
C LEU A 386 9.79 7.02 18.16
N ARG A 387 10.24 8.23 17.81
CA ARG A 387 9.86 9.46 18.52
C ARG A 387 8.78 10.23 17.76
N ARG A 388 7.82 10.77 18.52
CA ARG A 388 6.87 11.78 18.03
C ARG A 388 7.60 13.10 17.77
N LYS A 389 7.26 13.82 16.71
CA LYS A 389 7.88 15.12 16.43
C LYS A 389 7.31 16.22 17.31
N SER A 390 6.04 16.10 17.73
CA SER A 390 5.33 17.09 18.55
C SER A 390 5.91 17.29 19.95
N ASP A 391 6.18 16.20 20.69
CA ASP A 391 6.61 16.26 22.10
C ASP A 391 7.90 15.48 22.40
N ASN A 392 8.52 14.88 21.37
CA ASN A 392 9.65 13.96 21.50
C ASN A 392 9.35 12.73 22.40
N GLY A 393 8.08 12.45 22.67
CA GLY A 393 7.63 11.23 23.34
C GLY A 393 7.84 10.00 22.48
N ILE A 394 7.80 8.81 23.09
CA ILE A 394 7.91 7.55 22.34
C ILE A 394 6.52 7.22 21.78
N ALA A 395 6.46 6.93 20.49
CA ALA A 395 5.23 6.55 19.82
C ALA A 395 4.72 5.19 20.34
N THR A 396 3.40 5.08 20.50
CA THR A 396 2.73 3.86 20.99
C THR A 396 1.90 3.23 19.88
N GLN A 397 1.89 1.90 19.85
CA GLN A 397 1.07 1.10 18.95
C GLN A 397 0.24 0.05 19.69
N TYR A 398 -0.91 -0.25 19.10
CA TYR A 398 -1.79 -1.35 19.46
C TYR A 398 -1.62 -2.44 18.40
N VAL A 399 -1.44 -3.68 18.87
CA VAL A 399 -1.16 -4.83 18.00
C VAL A 399 -2.16 -5.92 18.27
N PHE A 400 -3.09 -6.08 17.34
CA PHE A 400 -4.01 -7.22 17.33
C PHE A 400 -3.30 -8.41 16.68
N SER A 401 -3.06 -9.46 17.45
CA SER A 401 -2.15 -10.53 17.05
C SER A 401 -2.88 -11.76 16.54
N GLY A 402 -2.40 -12.32 15.43
CA GLY A 402 -2.87 -13.59 14.89
C GLY A 402 -4.37 -13.61 14.54
N LEU A 403 -4.95 -14.81 14.63
CA LEU A 403 -6.37 -15.04 14.35
C LEU A 403 -7.26 -14.42 15.43
N ASP A 404 -6.90 -14.55 16.71
CA ASP A 404 -7.68 -13.95 17.81
C ASP A 404 -7.81 -12.43 17.64
N GLY A 405 -6.73 -11.76 17.23
CA GLY A 405 -6.75 -10.33 16.95
C GLY A 405 -7.60 -9.97 15.72
N LEU A 406 -7.58 -10.80 14.68
CA LEU A 406 -8.45 -10.66 13.52
C LEU A 406 -9.92 -10.81 13.91
N ASP A 407 -10.25 -11.86 14.65
CA ASP A 407 -11.61 -12.16 15.12
C ASP A 407 -12.15 -11.01 15.97
N PHE A 408 -11.33 -10.46 16.88
CA PHE A 408 -11.68 -9.27 17.66
C PHE A 408 -12.02 -8.07 16.76
N LEU A 409 -11.19 -7.78 15.75
CA LEU A 409 -11.43 -6.65 14.84
C LEU A 409 -12.72 -6.84 14.03
N ILE A 410 -12.96 -8.05 13.53
CA ILE A 410 -14.18 -8.38 12.78
C ILE A 410 -15.42 -8.22 13.66
N GLU A 411 -15.40 -8.83 14.85
CA GLU A 411 -16.57 -8.87 15.75
C GLU A 411 -16.92 -7.49 16.30
N HIS A 412 -15.91 -6.69 16.65
CA HIS A 412 -16.12 -5.49 17.45
C HIS A 412 -15.80 -4.18 16.76
N CYS A 413 -15.09 -4.20 15.63
CA CYS A 413 -14.56 -2.98 15.01
C CYS A 413 -14.99 -2.77 13.55
N SER A 414 -15.68 -3.74 12.94
CA SER A 414 -16.17 -3.61 11.56
C SER A 414 -17.09 -2.40 11.33
N GLY A 415 -17.85 -1.99 12.36
CA GLY A 415 -18.74 -0.82 12.29
C GLY A 415 -18.08 0.52 12.61
N SER A 416 -16.82 0.54 13.05
CA SER A 416 -16.14 1.73 13.56
C SER A 416 -14.88 2.11 12.77
N LEU A 417 -14.58 1.37 11.70
CA LEU A 417 -13.48 1.67 10.79
C LEU A 417 -13.91 2.71 9.76
N ALA A 418 -13.19 3.83 9.71
CA ALA A 418 -13.33 4.86 8.70
C ALA A 418 -12.05 4.98 7.87
N MET A 419 -12.19 5.39 6.60
CA MET A 419 -11.09 5.62 5.67
C MET A 419 -11.15 7.04 5.12
N TYR A 420 -10.03 7.75 5.16
CA TYR A 420 -9.85 9.11 4.66
C TYR A 420 -8.81 9.13 3.55
N ARG A 421 -9.05 9.91 2.50
CA ARG A 421 -8.10 10.03 1.38
C ARG A 421 -7.14 11.18 1.61
N SER A 422 -5.91 11.03 1.11
CA SER A 422 -4.88 12.07 1.11
C SER A 422 -5.30 13.30 0.29
N GLY A 423 -6.08 14.20 0.88
CA GLY A 423 -6.62 15.41 0.25
C GLY A 423 -7.92 15.91 0.89
N ASP A 424 -8.59 15.07 1.68
CA ASP A 424 -9.73 15.48 2.49
C ASP A 424 -9.27 16.54 3.51
N GLN A 425 -10.05 17.62 3.70
CA GLN A 425 -9.71 18.77 4.58
C GLN A 425 -9.41 18.40 6.06
N GLU A 426 -9.54 17.12 6.42
CA GLU A 426 -9.28 16.56 7.75
C GLU A 426 -7.83 16.03 7.93
N LEU A 427 -6.99 16.06 6.89
CA LEU A 427 -5.55 15.75 6.93
C LEU A 427 -4.68 17.01 6.97
#